data_AF-A0A7W7QK29-F1
#
_entry.id   AF-A0A7W7QK29-F1
#
_cell.length_a   1.000
_cell.length_b   1.000
_cell.length_c   1.000
_cell.angle_alpha   90.00
_cell.angle_beta   90.00
_cell.angle_gamma   90.00
#
_symmetry.space_group_name_H-M   'P 1'
#
loop_
_entity.id
_entity.type
_entity.pdbx_description
1 polymer ?
#
loop_
_entity_poly.entity_id
_entity_poly.type
_entity_poly.pdbx_seq_one_letter_code
_entity_poly.pdbx_strand_id
1 'polypeptide(L)'
;MIPSLFGPVPDFHADAACGGQGKLMDSKTDQDIVRAKALCARCVVLKDCRAWAHELNGFKDPDMVLGGLTREERRTGVLEGERRCNTCHEVKPLAEFGRRKTGRGGRQSMCLICQRENAKAAYQRRARQRQEAHQTGKEQRAS
;
A
#
# COMPACT_ATOMS: atom_id res chain seq x y z
N MET A 1 11.49 -24.74 -17.29
CA MET A 1 11.86 -23.43 -16.69
C MET A 1 10.73 -22.47 -17.00
N ILE A 2 9.87 -22.17 -16.01
CA ILE A 2 8.81 -21.16 -16.19
C ILE A 2 9.50 -19.80 -16.11
N PRO A 3 9.43 -18.94 -17.14
CA PRO A 3 9.97 -17.59 -17.05
C PRO A 3 9.29 -16.91 -15.86
N SER A 4 10.10 -16.41 -14.93
CA SER A 4 9.64 -15.65 -13.77
C SER A 4 8.65 -14.57 -14.24
N LEU A 5 7.36 -14.76 -13.93
CA LEU A 5 6.31 -13.76 -14.15
C LEU A 5 6.61 -12.44 -13.42
N PHE A 6 7.67 -12.40 -12.62
CA PHE A 6 8.05 -11.31 -11.73
C PHE A 6 9.27 -10.51 -12.22
N GLY A 7 9.78 -10.78 -13.44
CA GLY A 7 10.96 -10.12 -14.00
C GLY A 7 12.28 -10.74 -13.53
N PRO A 8 13.44 -10.14 -13.87
CA PRO A 8 14.73 -10.61 -13.39
C PRO A 8 14.80 -10.47 -11.88
N VAL A 9 15.14 -11.57 -11.22
CA VAL A 9 15.40 -11.58 -9.78
C VAL A 9 16.68 -10.77 -9.55
N PRO A 10 16.68 -9.75 -8.67
CA PRO A 10 17.88 -8.96 -8.39
C PRO A 10 19.04 -9.81 -7.88
N ASP A 11 20.27 -9.43 -8.22
CA ASP A 11 21.51 -10.17 -7.89
C ASP A 11 21.68 -10.45 -6.39
N PHE A 12 21.22 -9.54 -5.52
CA PHE A 12 21.29 -9.74 -4.07
C PHE A 12 20.55 -11.01 -3.59
N HIS A 13 19.65 -11.59 -4.39
CA HIS A 13 18.96 -12.82 -4.01
C HIS A 13 19.88 -14.02 -3.89
N ALA A 14 21.07 -14.00 -4.50
CA ALA A 14 22.06 -15.07 -4.34
C ALA A 14 22.44 -15.28 -2.86
N ASP A 15 22.44 -14.20 -2.07
CA ASP A 15 22.78 -14.21 -0.64
C ASP A 15 21.54 -14.21 0.28
N ALA A 16 20.34 -14.41 -0.29
CA ALA A 16 19.11 -14.38 0.48
C ALA A 16 18.96 -15.64 1.34
N ALA A 17 18.74 -15.44 2.65
CA ALA A 17 18.50 -16.51 3.62
C ALA A 17 17.27 -17.40 3.28
N CYS A 18 16.36 -16.91 2.42
CA CYS A 18 15.18 -17.65 1.95
C CYS A 18 15.43 -18.55 0.74
N GLY A 19 16.66 -18.66 0.23
CA GLY A 19 17.01 -19.54 -0.88
C GLY A 19 16.44 -20.96 -0.70
N GLY A 20 15.67 -21.44 -1.69
CA GLY A 20 15.02 -22.75 -1.66
C GLY A 20 13.75 -22.86 -0.78
N GLN A 21 13.35 -21.80 -0.06
CA GLN A 21 12.20 -21.82 0.86
C GLN A 21 10.92 -21.19 0.26
N GLY A 22 10.74 -21.23 -1.06
CA GLY A 22 9.60 -20.58 -1.74
C GLY A 22 8.22 -20.95 -1.18
N LYS A 23 8.02 -22.23 -0.80
CA LYS A 23 6.75 -22.69 -0.18
C LYS A 23 6.47 -22.02 1.17
N LEU A 24 7.50 -21.77 1.97
CA LEU A 24 7.37 -21.07 3.25
C LEU A 24 7.00 -19.60 3.01
N MET A 25 7.69 -18.94 2.06
CA MET A 25 7.50 -17.53 1.77
C MET A 25 6.10 -17.23 1.18
N ASP A 26 5.55 -18.18 0.41
CA ASP A 26 4.22 -18.09 -0.21
C ASP A 26 3.07 -18.56 0.69
N SER A 27 3.37 -19.11 1.89
CA SER A 27 2.34 -19.62 2.80
C SER A 27 1.45 -18.49 3.36
N LYS A 28 0.19 -18.86 3.63
CA LYS A 28 -0.85 -17.98 4.17
C LYS A 28 -1.16 -18.24 5.64
N THR A 29 -0.53 -19.24 6.25
CA THR A 29 -0.77 -19.55 7.65
C THR A 29 -0.04 -18.54 8.54
N ASP A 30 -0.67 -18.14 9.64
CA ASP A 30 -0.05 -17.18 10.57
C ASP A 30 1.30 -17.68 11.09
N GLN A 31 1.39 -18.98 11.37
CA GLN A 31 2.64 -19.61 11.84
C GLN A 31 3.75 -19.52 10.80
N ASP A 32 3.47 -19.81 9.53
CA ASP A 32 4.47 -19.73 8.47
C ASP A 32 4.84 -18.28 8.15
N ILE A 33 3.88 -17.35 8.19
CA ILE A 33 4.15 -15.91 8.04
C ILE A 33 5.13 -15.45 9.13
N VAL A 34 4.92 -15.84 10.39
CA VAL A 34 5.84 -15.53 11.49
C VAL A 34 7.23 -16.13 11.23
N ARG A 35 7.31 -17.38 10.78
CA ARG A 35 8.59 -18.04 10.47
C ARG A 35 9.32 -17.38 9.29
N ALA A 36 8.61 -17.05 8.23
CA ALA A 36 9.14 -16.35 7.06
C ALA A 36 9.67 -14.95 7.44
N LYS A 37 8.97 -14.22 8.31
CA LYS A 37 9.44 -12.94 8.83
C LYS A 37 10.69 -13.08 9.70
N ALA A 38 10.74 -14.07 10.58
CA ALA A 38 11.92 -14.36 11.39
C ALA A 38 13.14 -14.72 10.52
N LEU A 39 12.92 -15.48 9.44
CA LEU A 39 13.94 -15.76 8.44
C LEU A 39 14.46 -14.49 7.75
N CYS A 40 13.56 -13.58 7.39
CA CYS A 40 13.93 -12.29 6.81
C CYS A 40 14.72 -11.43 7.80
N ALA A 41 14.35 -11.42 9.08
CA ALA A 41 14.99 -10.60 10.11
C ALA A 41 16.49 -10.90 10.31
N ARG A 42 16.94 -12.12 9.96
CA ARG A 42 18.35 -12.55 10.00
C ARG A 42 19.04 -12.52 8.63
N CYS A 43 18.36 -12.07 7.58
CA CYS A 43 18.87 -12.09 6.21
C CYS A 43 19.84 -10.92 5.97
N VAL A 44 21.03 -11.20 5.43
CA VAL A 44 22.07 -10.18 5.20
C VAL A 44 21.67 -9.17 4.13
N VAL A 45 20.83 -9.56 3.18
CA VAL A 45 20.31 -8.71 2.11
C VAL A 45 18.91 -8.14 2.42
N LEU A 46 18.48 -8.13 3.71
CA LEU A 46 17.14 -7.68 4.08
C LEU A 46 16.83 -6.26 3.60
N LYS A 47 17.80 -5.34 3.72
CA LYS A 47 17.63 -3.93 3.33
C LYS A 47 17.35 -3.80 1.83
N ASP A 48 18.16 -4.44 1.00
CA ASP A 48 18.02 -4.41 -0.46
C ASP A 48 16.75 -5.13 -0.91
N CYS A 49 16.45 -6.30 -0.32
CA CYS A 49 15.23 -7.05 -0.58
C CYS A 49 13.98 -6.23 -0.23
N ARG A 50 13.99 -5.50 0.90
CA ARG A 50 12.88 -4.63 1.30
C ARG A 50 12.72 -3.45 0.35
N ALA A 51 13.82 -2.78 -0.03
CA ALA A 51 13.78 -1.69 -1.00
C ALA A 51 13.17 -2.14 -2.34
N TRP A 52 13.67 -3.24 -2.90
CA TRP A 52 13.11 -3.85 -4.11
C TRP A 52 11.63 -4.23 -3.95
N ALA A 53 11.25 -4.80 -2.82
CA ALA A 53 9.87 -5.20 -2.58
C ALA A 53 8.89 -3.99 -2.50
N HIS A 54 9.37 -2.79 -2.16
CA HIS A 54 8.57 -1.56 -2.19
C HIS A 54 8.35 -1.00 -3.61
N GLU A 55 9.26 -1.31 -4.54
CA GLU A 55 9.13 -0.93 -5.95
C GLU A 55 8.10 -1.80 -6.69
N LEU A 56 7.81 -3.00 -6.17
CA LEU A 56 6.79 -3.88 -6.73
C LEU A 56 5.41 -3.23 -6.64
N ASN A 57 4.71 -3.17 -7.78
CA ASN A 57 3.38 -2.59 -7.88
C ASN A 57 2.41 -3.52 -8.64
N GLY A 58 1.13 -3.47 -8.25
CA GLY A 58 0.04 -4.16 -8.96
C GLY A 58 0.25 -5.67 -9.12
N PHE A 59 0.28 -6.13 -10.38
CA PHE A 59 0.47 -7.54 -10.76
C PHE A 59 1.87 -8.07 -10.46
N LYS A 60 2.88 -7.18 -10.40
CA LYS A 60 4.27 -7.55 -10.10
C LYS A 60 4.53 -7.74 -8.61
N ASP A 61 3.59 -7.36 -7.75
CA ASP A 61 3.66 -7.51 -6.29
C ASP A 61 2.97 -8.83 -5.89
N PRO A 62 3.75 -9.93 -5.73
CA PRO A 62 3.18 -11.23 -5.39
C PRO A 62 2.62 -11.21 -3.98
N ASP A 63 1.57 -12.01 -3.79
CA ASP A 63 1.02 -12.24 -2.47
C ASP A 63 1.92 -13.23 -1.71
N MET A 64 3.07 -12.79 -1.23
CA MET A 64 4.01 -13.59 -0.42
C MET A 64 4.80 -12.69 0.53
N VAL A 65 5.54 -13.29 1.46
CA VAL A 65 6.47 -12.56 2.33
C VAL A 65 7.70 -12.15 1.52
N LEU A 66 7.98 -10.85 1.41
CA LEU A 66 9.19 -10.28 0.78
C LEU A 66 9.73 -9.15 1.66
N GLY A 67 11.04 -9.07 1.82
CA GLY A 67 11.66 -8.02 2.65
C GLY A 67 11.19 -8.01 4.11
N GLY A 68 10.72 -9.17 4.62
CA GLY A 68 10.14 -9.31 5.95
C GLY A 68 8.71 -8.79 6.10
N LEU A 69 8.01 -8.54 4.98
CA LEU A 69 6.67 -7.96 4.97
C LEU A 69 5.75 -8.82 4.12
N THR A 70 4.49 -8.98 4.52
CA THR A 70 3.42 -9.48 3.65
C THR A 70 3.06 -8.44 2.59
N ARG A 71 2.31 -8.85 1.58
CA ARG A 71 1.76 -7.93 0.56
C ARG A 71 0.93 -6.81 1.20
N GLU A 72 0.08 -7.15 2.17
CA GLU A 72 -0.73 -6.17 2.90
C GLU A 72 0.16 -5.17 3.63
N GLU A 73 1.22 -5.64 4.29
CA GLU A 73 2.17 -4.79 5.01
C GLU A 73 2.97 -3.87 4.08
N ARG A 74 3.43 -4.38 2.92
CA ARG A 74 4.11 -3.56 1.91
C ARG A 74 3.20 -2.48 1.34
N ARG A 75 1.94 -2.82 1.05
CA ARG A 75 0.93 -1.89 0.52
C ARG A 75 0.51 -0.84 1.53
N THR A 76 0.35 -1.24 2.79
CA THR A 76 -0.04 -0.33 3.88
C THR A 76 1.15 0.45 4.43
N GLY A 77 2.38 0.03 4.11
CA GLY A 77 3.61 0.71 4.48
C GLY A 77 3.83 0.77 5.98
N VAL A 78 3.30 -0.17 6.77
CA VAL A 78 3.51 -0.20 8.23
C VAL A 78 4.93 -0.65 8.52
N LEU A 79 5.87 0.27 8.32
CA LEU A 79 7.25 0.15 8.75
C LEU A 79 7.45 1.23 9.80
N GLU A 80 7.66 0.82 11.05
CA GLU A 80 8.37 1.64 12.06
C GLU A 80 7.90 3.11 12.21
N GLY A 81 6.62 3.41 11.98
CA GLY A 81 6.08 4.76 12.12
C GLY A 81 5.92 5.55 10.82
N GLU A 82 6.08 4.92 9.66
CA GLU A 82 5.78 5.48 8.34
C GLU A 82 4.62 4.75 7.66
N ARG A 83 4.13 5.31 6.54
CA ARG A 83 3.05 4.75 5.71
C ARG A 83 3.07 5.33 4.31
N ARG A 84 2.75 4.49 3.32
CA ARG A 84 2.56 4.93 1.93
C ARG A 84 1.15 5.47 1.72
N CYS A 85 1.04 6.65 1.12
CA CYS A 85 -0.25 7.21 0.73
C CYS A 85 -0.82 6.47 -0.48
N ASN A 86 -2.10 6.10 -0.45
CA ASN A 86 -2.76 5.44 -1.58
C ASN A 86 -3.14 6.39 -2.74
N THR A 87 -3.00 7.70 -2.56
CA THR A 87 -3.34 8.73 -3.56
C THR A 87 -2.09 9.29 -4.23
N CYS A 88 -1.15 9.84 -3.47
CA CYS A 88 0.10 10.37 -4.02
C CYS A 88 1.24 9.34 -4.10
N HIS A 89 1.05 8.15 -3.53
CA HIS A 89 2.03 7.05 -3.54
C HIS A 89 3.37 7.30 -2.83
N GLU A 90 3.54 8.45 -2.18
CA GLU A 90 4.70 8.78 -1.34
C GLU A 90 4.66 8.06 0.02
N VAL A 91 5.82 7.68 0.53
CA VAL A 91 6.02 7.22 1.91
C VAL A 91 6.18 8.44 2.81
N LYS A 92 5.38 8.52 3.87
CA LYS A 92 5.36 9.64 4.82
C LYS A 92 5.25 9.12 6.25
N PRO A 93 5.64 9.91 7.26
CA PRO A 93 5.43 9.56 8.66
C PRO A 93 3.94 9.35 8.99
N LEU A 94 3.61 8.44 9.92
CA LEU A 94 2.23 8.19 10.39
C LEU A 94 1.56 9.44 10.99
N ALA A 95 2.35 10.44 11.40
CA ALA A 95 1.86 11.75 11.83
C ALA A 95 1.13 12.50 10.70
N GLU A 96 1.53 12.29 9.44
CA GLU A 96 0.88 12.86 8.26
C GLU A 96 -0.39 12.09 7.82
N PHE A 97 -0.80 11.09 8.60
CA PHE A 97 -2.02 10.34 8.37
C PHE A 97 -3.02 10.55 9.52
N GLY A 98 -4.23 10.98 9.16
CA GLY A 98 -5.31 11.18 10.13
C GLY A 98 -5.62 9.90 10.92
N ARG A 99 -5.97 10.06 12.20
CA ARG A 99 -6.39 8.93 13.05
C ARG A 99 -7.74 8.39 12.57
N ARG A 100 -7.89 7.07 12.54
CA ARG A 100 -9.18 6.39 12.42
C ARG A 100 -9.49 5.65 13.71
N LYS A 101 -10.73 5.78 14.19
CA LYS A 101 -11.23 5.04 15.36
C LYS A 101 -11.42 3.55 15.09
N THR A 102 -11.52 3.16 13.81
CA THR A 102 -11.80 1.78 13.37
C THR A 102 -10.79 1.32 12.32
N GLY A 103 -10.46 0.03 12.33
CA GLY A 103 -9.60 -0.64 11.34
C GLY A 103 -8.19 -0.98 11.83
N ARG A 104 -7.55 -1.96 11.17
CA ARG A 104 -6.16 -2.37 11.44
C ARG A 104 -5.20 -1.18 11.24
N GLY A 105 -4.47 -0.84 12.30
CA GLY A 105 -3.44 0.22 12.27
C GLY A 105 -3.93 1.64 12.59
N GLY A 106 -5.23 1.87 12.88
CA GLY A 106 -5.73 3.12 13.48
C GLY A 106 -5.47 4.42 12.70
N ARG A 107 -5.10 4.33 11.42
CA ARG A 107 -4.68 5.46 10.57
C ARG A 107 -5.33 5.38 9.19
N GLN A 108 -5.61 6.53 8.60
CA GLN A 108 -6.09 6.65 7.22
C GLN A 108 -5.04 6.13 6.22
N SER A 109 -5.48 5.66 5.05
CA SER A 109 -4.60 5.29 3.93
C SER A 109 -4.16 6.48 3.06
N MET A 110 -4.86 7.61 3.19
CA MET A 110 -4.61 8.86 2.47
C MET A 110 -3.94 9.87 3.39
N CYS A 111 -2.87 10.53 2.94
CA CYS A 111 -2.19 11.55 3.74
C CYS A 111 -3.09 12.78 3.95
N LEU A 112 -2.76 13.60 4.95
CA LEU A 112 -3.55 14.80 5.29
C LEU A 112 -3.63 15.81 4.13
N ILE A 113 -2.59 15.91 3.30
CA ILE A 113 -2.57 16.79 2.12
C ILE A 113 -3.62 16.32 1.11
N CYS A 114 -3.53 15.07 0.65
CA CYS A 114 -4.50 14.50 -0.28
C CYS A 114 -5.92 14.51 0.30
N GLN A 115 -6.09 14.37 1.62
CA GLN A 115 -7.39 14.51 2.27
C GLN A 115 -7.98 15.91 2.07
N ARG A 116 -7.18 16.97 2.25
CA ARG A 116 -7.62 18.36 2.05
C ARG A 116 -7.98 18.63 0.59
N GLU A 117 -7.16 18.15 -0.34
CA GLU A 117 -7.41 18.29 -1.77
C GLU A 117 -8.70 17.59 -2.19
N ASN A 118 -8.90 16.35 -1.75
CA ASN A 118 -10.11 15.59 -2.04
C ASN A 118 -11.35 16.25 -1.42
N ALA A 119 -11.25 16.76 -0.19
CA ALA A 119 -12.34 17.50 0.44
C ALA A 119 -12.70 18.78 -0.34
N LYS A 120 -11.70 19.55 -0.79
CA LYS A 120 -11.89 20.75 -1.63
C LYS A 120 -12.60 20.39 -2.94
N ALA A 121 -12.15 19.35 -3.62
CA ALA A 121 -12.77 18.88 -4.86
C ALA A 121 -14.22 18.42 -4.63
N ALA A 122 -14.49 17.70 -3.55
CA ALA A 122 -15.85 17.27 -3.19
C ALA A 122 -16.78 18.44 -2.89
N TYR A 123 -16.30 19.47 -2.19
CA TYR A 123 -17.07 20.68 -1.93
C TYR A 123 -17.44 21.41 -3.22
N GLN A 124 -16.47 21.60 -4.13
CA GLN A 124 -16.70 22.23 -5.43
C GLN A 124 -17.73 21.47 -6.27
N ARG A 125 -17.65 20.13 -6.32
CA ARG A 125 -18.65 19.29 -7.01
C ARG A 125 -20.06 19.50 -6.45
N ARG A 126 -20.21 19.47 -5.12
CA ARG A 126 -21.51 19.70 -4.46
C ARG A 126 -22.05 21.11 -4.68
N ALA A 127 -21.18 22.12 -4.75
CA ALA A 127 -21.58 23.50 -5.03
C ALA A 127 -22.15 23.63 -6.45
N ARG A 128 -21.49 23.04 -7.46
CA ARG A 128 -21.98 23.02 -8.85
C ARG A 128 -23.32 22.30 -8.97
N GLN A 129 -23.44 21.11 -8.41
CA GLN A 129 -24.70 20.35 -8.41
C GLN A 129 -25.87 21.14 -7.81
N ARG A 130 -25.63 21.91 -6.73
CA ARG A 130 -26.66 22.77 -6.13
C ARG A 130 -27.06 23.93 -7.03
N GLN A 131 -26.10 24.54 -7.73
CA GLN A 131 -26.37 25.62 -8.68
C GLN A 131 -27.19 25.09 -9.87
N GLU A 132 -26.77 23.97 -10.45
CA GLU A 132 -27.46 23.30 -11.55
C GLU A 132 -28.90 22.92 -11.18
N ALA A 133 -29.12 22.34 -9.99
CA ALA A 133 -30.44 22.00 -9.48
C ALA A 133 -31.34 23.22 -9.25
N HIS A 134 -30.75 24.34 -8.79
CA HIS A 134 -31.47 25.60 -8.62
C HIS A 134 -31.87 26.21 -9.97
N GLN A 135 -31.00 26.08 -10.98
CA GLN A 135 -31.25 26.58 -12.34
C GLN A 135 -32.36 25.80 -13.04
N THR A 136 -32.25 24.46 -13.02
CA THR A 136 -33.28 23.56 -13.60
C THR A 136 -34.63 23.70 -12.89
N GLY A 137 -34.65 23.87 -11.57
CA GLY A 137 -35.88 24.11 -10.83
C GLY A 137 -36.56 25.45 -11.14
N LYS A 138 -35.80 26.46 -11.60
CA LYS A 138 -36.36 27.74 -12.07
C LYS A 138 -36.94 27.62 -13.47
N GLU A 139 -36.25 26.94 -14.38
CA GLU A 139 -36.70 26.72 -15.76
C GLU A 139 -38.00 25.92 -15.82
N GLN A 140 -38.12 24.88 -15.00
CA GLN A 140 -39.33 24.05 -14.91
C GLN A 140 -40.56 24.76 -14.34
N ARG A 141 -40.39 25.85 -13.56
CA ARG A 141 -41.49 26.66 -13.01
C ARG A 141 -41.94 27.79 -13.94
N ALA A 142 -41.16 28.07 -14.98
CA ALA A 142 -41.43 29.12 -15.96
C ALA A 142 -42.08 28.59 -17.25
N SER A 143 -42.26 27.27 -17.37
CA SER A 143 -43.02 26.58 -18.42
C SER A 143 -44.39 26.17 -17.89
#